data_AF-A0AAU9VP26-F1
#
_entry.id   AF-A0AAU9VP26-F1
#
_cell.length_a   1.000
_cell.length_b   1.000
_cell.length_c   1.000
_cell.angle_alpha   90.00
_cell.angle_beta   90.00
_cell.angle_gamma   90.00
#
_symmetry.space_group_name_H-M   'P 1'
#
loop_
_entity.id
_entity.type
_entity.pdbx_description
1 polymer ?
#
loop_
_entity_poly.entity_id
_entity_poly.type
_entity_poly.pdbx_seq_one_letter_code
_entity_poly.pdbx_strand_id
1 'polypeptide(L)'
;ICWWTPPVSYQTIGMQGRARCHMNKATKKPSLVYKSRDFPHKSATVTLKCAENKKSKDDAEFEVLDEDNWIFQLTHLCACGNGCPTKSPNPHCNSCPFRYFLCLDAANSKKVIVPVVATVGPLTLMIVLWFVWRHLRRQNRNND
;
A
#
# COMPACT_ATOMS: atom_id res chain seq x y z
N ILE A 1 2.39 9.88 1.99
CA ILE A 1 3.13 8.84 2.74
C ILE A 1 2.38 8.64 4.05
N CYS A 2 1.91 7.43 4.27
CA CYS A 2 1.21 7.05 5.49
C CYS A 2 2.09 6.05 6.25
N TRP A 3 2.18 6.23 7.55
CA TRP A 3 2.87 5.32 8.45
C TRP A 3 1.85 4.47 9.19
N TRP A 4 2.02 3.16 9.22
CA TRP A 4 1.15 2.28 9.98
C TRP A 4 1.68 2.12 11.40
N THR A 5 0.87 2.48 12.39
CA THR A 5 1.15 2.23 13.80
C THR A 5 0.19 1.16 14.29
N PRO A 6 0.68 -0.06 14.55
CA PRO A 6 -0.12 -1.10 15.18
C PRO A 6 -0.67 -0.60 16.53
N PRO A 7 -1.91 -0.97 16.92
CA PRO A 7 -2.74 -2.00 16.30
C PRO A 7 -3.70 -1.54 15.19
N VAL A 8 -3.92 -0.24 14.92
CA VAL A 8 -5.02 0.14 14.00
C VAL A 8 -4.88 1.46 13.22
N SER A 9 -3.90 2.31 13.50
CA SER A 9 -3.92 3.67 12.94
C SER A 9 -2.90 3.87 11.82
N TYR A 10 -3.33 4.55 10.76
CA TYR A 10 -2.43 5.16 9.78
C TYR A 10 -2.26 6.64 10.11
N GLN A 11 -1.02 7.08 10.18
CA GLN A 11 -0.68 8.48 10.42
C GLN A 11 -0.11 9.10 9.15
N THR A 12 -0.46 10.35 8.85
CA THR A 12 0.00 11.01 7.64
C THR A 12 1.37 11.64 7.89
N ILE A 13 2.45 10.97 7.49
CA ILE A 13 3.83 11.49 7.66
C ILE A 13 4.32 12.33 6.47
N GLY A 14 3.57 12.37 5.37
CA GLY A 14 3.91 13.22 4.23
C GLY A 14 2.76 13.43 3.24
N MET A 15 2.49 14.67 2.87
CA MET A 15 1.43 15.04 1.94
C MET A 15 1.96 15.28 0.52
N GLN A 16 1.36 14.62 -0.48
CA GLN A 16 1.78 14.73 -1.87
C GLN A 16 1.65 16.16 -2.43
N GLY A 17 0.53 16.85 -2.17
CA GLY A 17 0.31 18.23 -2.63
C GLY A 17 1.27 19.27 -2.00
N ARG A 18 2.11 18.86 -1.04
CA ARG A 18 3.13 19.70 -0.40
C ARG A 18 4.54 19.16 -0.62
N ALA A 19 4.71 18.20 -1.53
CA ALA A 19 6.01 17.67 -1.88
C ALA A 19 6.87 18.77 -2.51
N ARG A 20 8.15 18.82 -2.11
CA ARG A 20 9.14 19.69 -2.73
C ARG A 20 10.32 18.88 -3.21
N CYS A 21 10.78 19.18 -4.42
CA CYS A 21 12.02 18.64 -4.93
C CYS A 21 13.19 19.36 -4.26
N HIS A 22 14.15 18.58 -3.80
CA HIS A 22 15.41 19.08 -3.26
C HIS A 22 16.56 18.29 -3.87
N MET A 23 17.60 18.99 -4.29
CA MET A 23 18.85 18.35 -4.73
C MET A 23 19.82 18.38 -3.55
N ASN A 24 20.17 17.21 -3.03
CA ASN A 24 21.17 17.14 -1.97
C ASN A 24 22.53 17.59 -2.54
N LYS A 25 23.08 18.70 -2.02
CA LYS A 25 24.31 19.30 -2.55
C LYS A 25 25.53 18.40 -2.36
N ALA A 26 25.56 17.60 -1.29
CA ALA A 26 26.68 16.72 -0.95
C ALA A 26 26.66 15.45 -1.79
N THR A 27 25.52 14.76 -1.85
CA THR A 27 25.41 13.48 -2.57
C THR A 27 25.05 13.62 -4.04
N LYS A 28 24.67 14.84 -4.48
CA LYS A 28 24.16 15.15 -5.82
C LYS A 28 22.96 14.29 -6.23
N LYS A 29 22.24 13.72 -5.24
CA LYS A 29 21.04 12.91 -5.48
C LYS A 29 19.78 13.78 -5.37
N PRO A 30 18.82 13.62 -6.30
CA PRO A 30 17.51 14.24 -6.16
C PRO A 30 16.72 13.58 -5.04
N SER A 31 15.94 14.39 -4.33
CA SER A 31 15.12 13.96 -3.20
C SER A 31 13.78 14.69 -3.21
N LEU A 32 12.76 14.04 -2.67
CA LEU A 32 11.43 14.59 -2.48
C LEU A 32 11.18 14.74 -0.98
N VAL A 33 10.89 15.97 -0.55
CA VAL A 33 10.60 16.29 0.85
C VAL A 33 9.10 16.51 0.99
N TYR A 34 8.47 15.71 1.83
CA TYR A 34 7.04 15.74 2.10
C TYR A 34 6.79 16.28 3.50
N LYS A 35 6.08 17.41 3.59
CA LYS A 35 5.63 17.93 4.88
C LYS A 35 4.42 17.14 5.38
N SER A 36 4.39 16.86 6.68
CA SER A 36 3.21 16.35 7.36
C SER A 36 2.35 17.50 7.88
N ARG A 37 1.03 17.26 8.00
CA ARG A 37 0.12 18.13 8.75
C ARG A 37 0.16 17.80 10.24
N ASP A 38 0.19 16.52 10.56
CA ASP A 38 0.16 15.99 11.92
C ASP A 38 1.48 16.26 12.65
N PHE A 39 2.59 16.35 11.90
CA PHE A 39 3.94 16.59 12.42
C PHE A 39 4.62 17.77 11.72
N PRO A 40 4.30 19.03 12.10
CA PRO A 40 4.77 20.22 11.37
C PRO A 40 6.29 20.44 11.42
N HIS A 41 6.96 19.91 12.45
CA HIS A 41 8.41 20.01 12.64
C HIS A 41 9.19 18.84 12.01
N LYS A 42 8.49 17.85 11.45
CA LYS A 42 9.10 16.71 10.76
C LYS A 42 8.66 16.66 9.30
N SER A 43 9.52 16.10 8.46
CA SER A 43 9.22 15.87 7.05
C SER A 43 9.80 14.55 6.61
N ALA A 44 8.99 13.78 5.89
CA ALA A 44 9.46 12.56 5.24
C ALA A 44 10.30 12.92 4.02
N THR A 45 11.51 12.37 3.92
CA THR A 45 12.43 12.59 2.81
C THR A 45 12.60 11.31 2.01
N VAL A 46 12.30 11.36 0.72
CA VAL A 46 12.48 10.23 -0.21
C VAL A 46 13.62 10.56 -1.15
N THR A 47 14.75 9.89 -0.99
CA THR A 47 15.91 10.00 -1.89
C THR A 47 15.66 9.15 -3.13
N LEU A 48 15.86 9.73 -4.31
CA LEU A 48 15.65 9.06 -5.58
C LEU A 48 16.98 8.45 -6.06
N LYS A 49 16.96 7.16 -6.39
CA LYS A 49 18.10 6.42 -6.94
C LYS A 49 17.77 5.92 -8.34
N CYS A 50 18.62 6.25 -9.30
CA CYS A 50 18.49 5.80 -10.68
C CYS A 50 18.83 4.31 -10.79
N ALA A 51 17.98 3.55 -11.48
CA ALA A 51 18.24 2.17 -11.88
C ALA A 51 17.61 1.90 -13.25
N GLU A 52 18.44 1.64 -14.25
CA GLU A 52 18.00 1.53 -15.65
C GLU A 52 17.17 0.28 -15.94
N ASN A 53 17.31 -0.75 -15.12
CA ASN A 53 16.59 -2.01 -15.21
C ASN A 53 15.18 -1.96 -14.58
N LYS A 54 14.85 -0.92 -13.79
CA LYS A 54 13.57 -0.79 -13.07
C LYS A 54 12.60 0.10 -13.86
N LYS A 55 12.02 -0.46 -14.93
CA LYS A 55 11.22 0.30 -15.91
C LYS A 55 9.75 0.41 -15.55
N SER A 56 9.17 -0.65 -14.98
CA SER A 56 7.78 -0.64 -14.54
C SER A 56 7.66 -0.03 -13.15
N LYS A 57 6.51 0.57 -12.89
CA LYS A 57 6.11 1.00 -11.55
C LYS A 57 6.19 -0.15 -10.54
N ASP A 58 5.86 -1.37 -10.97
CA ASP A 58 5.86 -2.56 -10.10
C ASP A 58 7.28 -3.06 -9.80
N ASP A 59 8.28 -2.63 -10.58
CA ASP A 59 9.69 -2.98 -10.35
C ASP A 59 10.38 -2.02 -9.39
N ALA A 60 9.70 -0.92 -9.01
CA ALA A 60 10.25 0.10 -8.13
C ALA A 60 10.57 -0.48 -6.75
N GLU A 61 11.79 -0.23 -6.27
CA GLU A 61 12.21 -0.68 -4.95
C GLU A 61 12.13 0.47 -3.96
N PHE A 62 11.56 0.19 -2.79
CA PHE A 62 11.43 1.14 -1.70
C PHE A 62 12.17 0.60 -0.47
N GLU A 63 13.13 1.38 0.01
CA GLU A 63 13.96 1.05 1.17
C GLU A 63 13.77 2.11 2.26
N VAL A 64 13.71 1.67 3.51
CA VAL A 64 13.74 2.56 4.68
C VAL A 64 15.19 2.71 5.10
N LEU A 65 15.73 3.92 5.03
CA LEU A 65 17.12 4.20 5.42
C LEU A 65 17.21 4.62 6.89
N ASP A 66 16.24 5.41 7.35
CA ASP A 66 16.15 5.89 8.73
C ASP A 66 14.68 6.06 9.10
N GLU A 67 14.21 5.22 10.02
CA GLU A 67 12.83 5.19 10.47
C GLU A 67 12.49 6.37 11.40
N ASP A 68 13.41 6.79 12.27
CA ASP A 68 13.19 7.85 13.25
C ASP A 68 13.10 9.24 12.58
N ASN A 69 13.89 9.42 11.53
CA ASN A 69 13.97 10.65 10.73
C ASN A 69 13.13 10.61 9.44
N TRP A 70 12.39 9.52 9.20
CA TRP A 70 11.58 9.30 7.99
C TRP A 70 12.34 9.53 6.69
N ILE A 71 13.51 8.89 6.59
CA ILE A 71 14.34 8.91 5.39
C ILE A 71 14.16 7.60 4.65
N PHE A 72 13.75 7.71 3.40
CA PHE A 72 13.45 6.62 2.51
C PHE A 72 14.29 6.72 1.25
N GLN A 73 14.47 5.60 0.56
CA GLN A 73 15.08 5.54 -0.77
C GLN A 73 14.11 4.87 -1.74
N LEU A 74 13.89 5.52 -2.89
CA LEU A 74 13.11 4.98 -3.99
C LEU A 74 14.03 4.76 -5.18
N THR A 75 14.17 3.51 -5.62
CA THR A 75 15.00 3.13 -6.76
C THR A 75 14.12 2.84 -7.97
N HIS A 76 14.26 3.63 -9.04
CA HIS A 76 13.46 3.48 -10.26
C HIS A 76 14.12 4.17 -11.47
N LEU A 77 13.78 3.76 -12.70
CA LEU A 77 14.26 4.38 -13.94
C LEU A 77 13.89 5.87 -14.02
N CYS A 78 12.73 6.28 -13.50
CA CYS A 78 12.30 7.69 -13.49
C CYS A 78 13.22 8.62 -12.67
N ALA A 79 14.07 8.09 -11.79
CA ALA A 79 15.08 8.89 -11.09
C ALA A 79 16.29 9.22 -11.99
N CYS A 80 16.43 8.54 -13.12
CA CYS A 80 17.39 8.86 -14.17
C CYS A 80 16.87 10.06 -14.99
N GLY A 81 17.75 10.97 -15.41
CA GLY A 81 17.36 12.25 -16.02
C GLY A 81 16.38 12.17 -17.20
N ASN A 82 16.45 11.10 -18.00
CA ASN A 82 15.58 10.87 -19.16
C ASN A 82 14.76 9.57 -19.06
N GLY A 83 14.76 8.91 -17.89
CA GLY A 83 14.26 7.55 -17.77
C GLY A 83 12.74 7.43 -17.62
N CYS A 84 12.03 8.51 -17.30
CA CYS A 84 10.61 8.41 -17.08
C CYS A 84 9.84 8.42 -18.40
N PRO A 85 9.01 7.40 -18.71
CA PRO A 85 8.22 7.39 -19.92
C PRO A 85 7.23 8.56 -19.92
N THR A 86 7.42 9.49 -20.85
CA THR A 86 6.55 10.64 -21.11
C THR A 86 5.26 10.18 -21.78
N LYS A 87 4.39 9.48 -21.04
CA LYS A 87 2.97 9.55 -21.39
C LYS A 87 2.53 10.98 -21.03
N SER A 88 2.29 11.79 -22.08
CA SER A 88 1.74 13.13 -21.93
C SER A 88 0.56 13.09 -20.95
N PRO A 89 0.51 13.96 -19.94
CA PRO A 89 -0.57 13.94 -18.97
C PRO A 89 -1.91 14.09 -19.68
N ASN A 90 -2.77 13.08 -19.56
CA ASN A 90 -4.08 13.10 -20.19
C ASN A 90 -4.86 14.36 -19.74
N PRO A 91 -5.23 15.28 -20.66
CA PRO A 91 -5.89 16.55 -20.33
C PRO A 91 -7.30 16.37 -19.75
N HIS A 92 -7.84 15.15 -19.71
CA HIS A 92 -9.24 14.87 -19.33
C HIS A 92 -9.52 14.54 -17.86
N CYS A 93 -8.69 14.96 -16.89
CA CYS A 93 -9.11 14.89 -15.47
C CYS A 93 -9.20 16.30 -14.89
N ASN A 94 -10.34 16.93 -15.23
CA ASN A 94 -10.84 18.22 -14.75
C ASN A 94 -11.53 18.11 -13.37
N SER A 95 -11.34 17.02 -12.62
CA SER A 95 -11.98 16.82 -11.31
C SER A 95 -11.05 16.31 -10.20
N CYS A 96 -9.72 16.44 -10.37
CA CYS A 96 -8.78 16.30 -9.26
C CYS A 96 -8.18 17.68 -8.94
N PRO A 97 -8.45 18.27 -7.76
CA PRO A 97 -7.75 19.48 -7.37
C PRO A 97 -6.29 19.10 -7.07
N PHE A 98 -5.38 19.72 -7.82
CA PHE A 98 -3.92 19.66 -7.71
C PHE A 98 -3.18 18.43 -8.27
N ARG A 99 -3.08 18.43 -9.62
CA ARG A 99 -2.06 17.75 -10.45
C ARG A 99 -0.72 18.52 -10.29
N TYR A 100 0.45 17.91 -10.08
CA TYR A 100 1.11 16.92 -10.93
C TYR A 100 2.09 16.02 -10.17
N PHE A 101 2.27 14.82 -10.73
CA PHE A 101 3.08 13.66 -10.34
C PHE A 101 2.53 12.77 -9.23
N LEU A 102 2.14 11.55 -9.63
CA LEU A 102 1.56 10.43 -8.87
C LEU A 102 0.03 10.47 -8.68
N CYS A 103 -0.73 10.63 -9.77
CA CYS A 103 -1.95 9.81 -9.88
C CYS A 103 -1.49 8.43 -10.34
N LEU A 104 -1.16 7.57 -9.37
CA LEU A 104 -1.22 6.13 -9.61
C LEU A 104 -2.65 5.83 -10.03
N ASP A 105 -2.83 5.22 -11.20
CA ASP A 105 -4.11 4.70 -11.66
C ASP A 105 -4.79 3.86 -10.57
N ALA A 106 -5.75 4.47 -9.86
CA ALA A 106 -6.79 3.76 -9.12
C ALA A 106 -7.82 3.12 -10.08
N ALA A 107 -7.68 3.36 -11.40
CA ALA A 107 -8.55 2.86 -12.45
C ALA A 107 -8.36 1.36 -12.78
N ASN A 108 -7.34 0.71 -12.25
CA ASN A 108 -7.14 -0.74 -12.37
C ASN A 108 -7.07 -1.42 -10.99
N SER A 109 -7.93 -1.00 -10.07
CA SER A 109 -8.40 -1.94 -9.05
C SER A 109 -9.25 -2.99 -9.76
N LYS A 110 -8.60 -3.98 -10.39
CA LYS A 110 -9.24 -5.29 -10.52
C LYS A 110 -9.65 -5.64 -9.12
N LYS A 111 -10.97 -5.65 -8.89
CA LYS A 111 -11.59 -6.13 -7.67
C LYS A 111 -11.08 -7.57 -7.53
N VAL A 112 -9.99 -7.75 -6.80
CA VAL A 112 -9.54 -9.07 -6.38
C VAL A 112 -10.58 -9.48 -5.36
N ILE A 113 -11.65 -10.07 -5.88
CA ILE A 113 -12.54 -10.90 -5.10
C ILE A 113 -11.67 -12.09 -4.75
N VAL A 114 -10.96 -11.99 -3.62
CA VAL A 114 -10.47 -13.19 -2.96
C VAL A 114 -11.72 -14.03 -2.73
N PRO A 115 -11.85 -15.23 -3.34
CA PRO A 115 -12.89 -16.12 -2.91
C PRO A 115 -12.63 -16.35 -1.43
N VAL A 116 -13.53 -15.87 -0.58
CA VAL A 116 -13.62 -16.38 0.78
C VAL A 116 -14.03 -17.82 0.58
N VAL A 117 -13.04 -18.70 0.47
CA VAL A 117 -13.25 -20.11 0.72
C VAL A 117 -13.59 -20.13 2.20
N ALA A 118 -14.89 -20.11 2.49
CA ALA A 118 -15.39 -20.48 3.80
C ALA A 118 -14.92 -21.92 3.96
N THR A 119 -13.75 -22.09 4.57
CA THR A 119 -13.35 -23.36 5.14
C THR A 119 -14.40 -23.63 6.20
N VAL A 120 -15.41 -24.39 5.79
CA VAL A 120 -16.33 -25.06 6.68
C VAL A 120 -15.44 -25.98 7.52
N GLY A 121 -14.90 -25.40 8.59
CA GLY A 121 -13.93 -26.07 9.43
C GLY A 121 -14.56 -27.32 10.03
N PRO A 122 -13.74 -28.27 10.51
CA PRO A 122 -14.17 -29.55 11.05
C PRO A 122 -15.18 -29.46 12.22
N LEU A 123 -15.43 -28.26 12.75
CA LEU A 123 -16.43 -28.00 13.79
C LEU A 123 -17.87 -28.20 13.32
N THR A 124 -18.22 -27.95 12.06
CA THR A 124 -19.61 -28.16 11.59
C THR A 124 -19.96 -29.65 11.46
N LEU A 125 -19.00 -30.48 11.03
CA LEU A 125 -19.15 -31.93 11.00
C LEU A 125 -19.39 -32.50 12.40
N MET A 126 -18.68 -32.00 13.42
CA MET A 126 -18.89 -32.43 14.81
C MET A 126 -20.28 -32.07 15.33
N ILE A 127 -20.81 -30.88 14.97
CA ILE A 127 -22.17 -30.47 15.35
C ILE A 127 -23.21 -31.38 14.69
N VAL A 128 -23.09 -31.65 13.38
CA VAL A 128 -24.03 -32.53 12.67
C VAL A 128 -23.97 -33.95 13.22
N LEU A 129 -22.78 -34.51 13.45
CA LEU A 129 -22.62 -35.83 14.04
C LEU A 129 -23.19 -35.92 15.46
N TRP A 130 -23.05 -34.86 16.27
CA TRP A 130 -23.65 -34.80 17.60
C TRP A 130 -25.19 -34.75 17.55
N PHE A 131 -25.77 -33.98 16.62
CA PHE A 131 -27.23 -33.94 16.43
C PHE A 131 -27.78 -35.28 15.95
N VAL A 132 -27.13 -35.95 14.99
CA VAL A 132 -27.53 -37.27 14.51
C VAL A 132 -27.45 -38.31 15.62
N TRP A 133 -26.35 -38.34 16.37
CA TRP A 133 -26.19 -39.27 17.51
C TRP A 133 -27.25 -39.05 18.59
N ARG A 134 -27.54 -37.78 18.93
CA ARG A 134 -28.59 -37.44 19.90
C ARG A 134 -29.99 -37.86 19.43
N HIS A 135 -30.25 -37.77 18.12
CA HIS A 135 -31.55 -38.17 17.56
C HIS A 135 -31.72 -39.69 17.56
N LEU A 136 -30.69 -40.45 17.18
CA LEU A 136 -30.71 -41.91 17.23
C LEU A 136 -30.89 -42.42 18.67
N ARG A 137 -30.20 -41.80 19.64
CA ARG A 137 -30.36 -42.16 21.06
C ARG A 137 -31.76 -41.87 21.60
N ARG A 138 -32.46 -40.86 21.07
CA ARG A 138 -33.87 -40.60 21.40
C ARG A 138 -34.82 -41.63 20.82
N GLN A 139 -34.60 -42.06 19.58
CA GLN A 139 -35.46 -43.11 18.99
C GLN A 139 -35.28 -44.45 19.68
N ASN A 140 -34.05 -44.81 20.07
CA ASN A 140 -33.82 -46.05 20.81
C ASN A 140 -34.48 -46.06 22.20
N ARG A 141 -34.72 -44.89 22.81
CA ARG A 141 -35.39 -44.78 24.12
C ARG A 141 -36.93 -44.78 24.05
N ASN A 142 -37.49 -44.72 22.85
CA ASN A 142 -38.95 -44.77 22.62
C ASN A 142 -39.40 -46.13 22.07
N ASN A 143 -38.47 -47.05 21.82
CA ASN A 143 -38.72 -48.41 21.32
C ASN A 143 -38.52 -49.50 22.38
N ASP A 144 -38.24 -49.11 23.63
CA ASP A 144 -38.38 -49.93 24.85
C ASP A 144 -39.63 -49.47 25.61
#